data_AF-A0A351AQV2-F1
#
_entry.id   AF-A0A351AQV2-F1
#
_cell.length_a   1.000
_cell.length_b   1.000
_cell.length_c   1.000
_cell.angle_alpha   90.00
_cell.angle_beta   90.00
_cell.angle_gamma   90.00
#
_symmetry.space_group_name_H-M   'P 1'
#
loop_
_entity.id
_entity.type
_entity.pdbx_description
1 polymer ?
#
loop_
_entity_poly.entity_id
_entity_poly.type
_entity_poly.pdbx_seq_one_letter_code
_entity_poly.pdbx_strand_id
1 'polypeptide(L)'
;MMTYMRFTQNPILAVAAFAALILASCEKNIDSNNENFPADGVVRIDASVSDLMTKADLPYSGYTGSDLGLFIDYGDGDYYSKDNVRWVNNNGTWTPESRVLWKNAKSPVGIFAYAPHIIGADDHTGVEFSIPSNQTGGTSSADFLWNSMPGFVPADGLVDQKLNITFSHVLVKLKVNLTFGNEFGDSHSVKDVILNGTSSKIKCDLANRTVADLDQSSSNDISMCNT
;
A
#
# COMPACT_ATOMS: atom_id res chain seq x y z
N MET A 1 42.51 -45.04 -53.37
CA MET A 1 41.09 -45.44 -53.48
C MET A 1 40.35 -44.82 -52.31
N MET A 2 39.34 -44.03 -52.63
CA MET A 2 38.54 -43.17 -51.77
C MET A 2 37.75 -43.99 -50.74
N THR A 3 37.64 -43.52 -49.48
CA THR A 3 36.42 -43.59 -48.68
C THR A 3 36.54 -42.61 -47.52
N TYR A 4 35.84 -41.48 -47.63
CA TYR A 4 35.45 -40.66 -46.48
C TYR A 4 34.25 -41.33 -45.82
N MET A 5 34.33 -41.64 -44.53
CA MET A 5 33.15 -41.96 -43.71
C MET A 5 32.81 -40.76 -42.82
N ARG A 6 31.57 -40.30 -42.98
CA ARG A 6 30.94 -39.19 -42.27
C ARG A 6 30.61 -39.64 -40.84
N PHE A 7 30.99 -38.85 -39.84
CA PHE A 7 30.45 -39.00 -38.48
C PHE A 7 29.06 -38.37 -38.42
N THR A 8 28.03 -39.20 -38.31
CA THR A 8 26.67 -38.79 -37.96
C THR A 8 26.61 -38.52 -36.46
N GLN A 9 26.33 -37.27 -36.07
CA GLN A 9 25.97 -36.91 -34.69
C GLN A 9 24.55 -37.39 -34.39
N ASN A 10 24.43 -38.33 -33.44
CA ASN A 10 23.16 -38.61 -32.76
C ASN A 10 23.15 -37.83 -31.44
N PRO A 11 22.30 -36.82 -31.25
CA PRO A 11 22.01 -36.33 -29.92
C PRO A 11 21.02 -37.29 -29.24
N ILE A 12 21.51 -37.97 -28.21
CA ILE A 12 20.69 -38.67 -27.23
C ILE A 12 19.79 -37.63 -26.56
N LEU A 13 18.48 -37.69 -26.81
CA LEU A 13 17.48 -36.99 -26.00
C LEU A 13 17.46 -37.63 -24.61
N ALA A 14 18.08 -36.96 -23.63
CA ALA A 14 17.86 -37.24 -22.21
C ALA A 14 16.68 -36.38 -21.73
N VAL A 15 15.51 -36.99 -21.56
CA VAL A 15 14.35 -36.37 -20.92
C VAL A 15 14.59 -36.36 -19.41
N ALA A 16 14.86 -35.19 -18.83
CA ALA A 16 14.88 -35.01 -17.39
C ALA A 16 13.44 -34.90 -16.87
N ALA A 17 13.01 -35.87 -16.07
CA ALA A 17 11.73 -35.82 -15.36
C ALA A 17 11.84 -34.82 -14.20
N PHE A 18 11.12 -33.71 -14.28
CA PHE A 18 10.89 -32.81 -13.15
C PHE A 18 9.93 -33.49 -12.16
N ALA A 19 10.45 -33.97 -11.04
CA ALA A 19 9.64 -34.34 -9.90
C ALA A 19 9.08 -33.06 -9.26
N ALA A 20 7.78 -32.82 -9.45
CA ALA A 20 7.06 -31.77 -8.75
C ALA A 20 6.97 -32.15 -7.26
N LEU A 21 7.68 -31.42 -6.41
CA LEU A 21 7.46 -31.40 -4.98
C LEU A 21 6.12 -30.69 -4.72
N ILE A 22 5.07 -31.48 -4.52
CA ILE A 22 3.82 -31.01 -3.94
C ILE A 22 4.08 -30.56 -2.50
N LEU A 23 4.20 -29.24 -2.30
CA LEU A 23 4.02 -28.64 -0.99
C LEU A 23 2.56 -28.92 -0.60
N ALA A 24 2.36 -29.79 0.39
CA ALA A 24 1.09 -29.95 1.06
C ALA A 24 0.77 -28.66 1.83
N SER A 25 0.22 -27.66 1.14
CA SER A 25 -0.56 -26.63 1.81
C SER A 25 -1.79 -27.33 2.37
N CYS A 26 -2.02 -27.27 3.68
CA CYS A 26 -3.27 -27.74 4.27
C CYS A 26 -4.44 -27.24 3.41
N GLU A 27 -5.19 -28.17 2.83
CA GLU A 27 -6.38 -27.88 2.05
C GLU A 27 -7.30 -27.03 2.93
N LYS A 28 -7.46 -25.77 2.56
CA LYS A 28 -8.60 -24.99 3.03
C LYS A 28 -9.81 -25.68 2.41
N ASN A 29 -10.51 -26.51 3.19
CA ASN A 29 -11.89 -26.86 2.87
C ASN A 29 -12.70 -25.55 2.96
N ILE A 30 -12.63 -24.75 1.90
CA ILE A 30 -13.53 -23.62 1.68
C ILE A 30 -14.87 -24.28 1.38
N ASP A 31 -15.66 -24.49 2.41
CA ASP A 31 -17.07 -24.82 2.24
C ASP A 31 -17.71 -23.62 1.54
N SER A 32 -17.85 -23.75 0.22
CA SER A 32 -18.32 -22.71 -0.67
C SER A 32 -19.78 -22.33 -0.41
N ASN A 33 -20.46 -22.99 0.53
CA ASN A 33 -21.80 -22.69 1.02
C ASN A 33 -21.82 -22.02 2.40
N ASN A 34 -20.67 -21.74 3.02
CA ASN A 34 -20.64 -21.11 4.33
C ASN A 34 -20.90 -19.60 4.21
N GLU A 35 -22.03 -19.15 4.77
CA GLU A 35 -22.36 -17.71 4.87
C GLU A 35 -21.40 -16.96 5.81
N ASN A 36 -20.78 -17.66 6.79
CA ASN A 36 -19.79 -17.08 7.70
C ASN A 36 -18.38 -17.52 7.29
N PHE A 37 -17.71 -16.73 6.46
CA PHE A 37 -16.32 -16.95 6.06
C PHE A 37 -15.43 -15.75 6.40
N PRO A 38 -14.31 -15.92 7.12
CA PRO A 38 -13.88 -17.12 7.84
C PRO A 38 -14.94 -17.61 8.86
N ALA A 39 -14.77 -18.75 9.53
CA ALA A 39 -15.86 -19.41 10.29
C ALA A 39 -16.64 -18.51 11.28
N ASP A 40 -16.02 -17.44 11.78
CA ASP A 40 -16.64 -16.45 12.68
C ASP A 40 -17.09 -15.14 12.00
N GLY A 41 -16.93 -15.05 10.68
CA GLY A 41 -17.23 -13.91 9.82
C GLY A 41 -16.32 -12.70 10.05
N VAL A 42 -15.37 -12.76 10.98
CA VAL A 42 -14.64 -11.57 11.43
C VAL A 42 -13.55 -11.17 10.44
N VAL A 43 -13.55 -9.89 10.06
CA VAL A 43 -12.46 -9.30 9.30
C VAL A 43 -11.22 -9.23 10.18
N ARG A 44 -10.09 -9.64 9.62
CA ARG A 44 -8.75 -9.54 10.21
C ARG A 44 -7.83 -9.00 9.14
N ILE A 45 -6.81 -8.24 9.52
CA ILE A 45 -5.89 -7.66 8.55
C ILE A 45 -4.43 -7.96 8.90
N ASP A 46 -3.60 -7.98 7.87
CA ASP A 46 -2.17 -7.70 7.97
C ASP A 46 -1.87 -6.53 7.02
N ALA A 47 -0.88 -5.70 7.38
CA ALA A 47 -0.52 -4.51 6.61
C ALA A 47 0.96 -4.49 6.27
N SER A 48 1.26 -4.11 5.04
CA SER A 48 2.60 -3.99 4.47
C SER A 48 2.70 -2.73 3.62
N VAL A 49 3.92 -2.31 3.29
CA VAL A 49 4.18 -1.23 2.34
C VAL A 49 4.94 -1.82 1.16
N SER A 50 4.51 -1.49 -0.06
CA SER A 50 5.27 -1.79 -1.26
C SER A 50 6.55 -0.97 -1.25
N ASP A 51 7.70 -1.61 -1.42
CA ASP A 51 8.94 -0.87 -1.63
C ASP A 51 8.80 0.08 -2.83
N LEU A 52 9.47 1.23 -2.77
CA LEU A 52 9.55 2.18 -3.88
C LEU A 52 9.91 1.42 -5.16
N MET A 53 9.19 1.66 -6.26
CA MET A 53 9.43 1.00 -7.55
C MET A 53 10.87 1.21 -8.05
N THR A 54 11.81 0.41 -7.58
CA THR A 54 13.16 0.26 -8.13
C THR A 54 13.56 -1.20 -8.01
N LYS A 55 13.12 -1.97 -9.02
CA LYS A 55 13.52 -3.34 -9.39
C LYS A 55 12.76 -4.48 -8.73
N ALA A 56 12.49 -5.47 -9.59
CA ALA A 56 11.92 -6.77 -9.28
C ALA A 56 12.63 -7.44 -8.10
N ASP A 57 11.84 -8.09 -7.26
CA ASP A 57 12.24 -8.97 -6.15
C ASP A 57 12.86 -8.29 -4.93
N LEU A 58 12.05 -7.58 -4.14
CA LEU A 58 12.28 -7.38 -2.71
C LEU A 58 11.00 -7.71 -1.90
N PRO A 59 11.13 -8.33 -0.71
CA PRO A 59 10.00 -8.73 0.11
C PRO A 59 9.31 -7.49 0.69
N TYR A 60 7.97 -7.44 0.58
CA TYR A 60 7.14 -6.43 1.25
C TYR A 60 7.60 -6.23 2.70
N SER A 61 7.83 -4.98 3.10
CA SER A 61 8.11 -4.66 4.50
C SER A 61 6.79 -4.51 5.27
N GLY A 62 6.73 -5.04 6.49
CA GLY A 62 5.55 -4.86 7.34
C GLY A 62 5.31 -3.37 7.61
N TYR A 63 4.07 -2.91 7.50
CA TYR A 63 3.74 -1.52 7.78
C TYR A 63 3.86 -1.27 9.30
N THR A 64 4.75 -0.36 9.68
CA THR A 64 5.09 -0.09 11.08
C THR A 64 4.36 1.11 11.68
N GLY A 65 3.48 1.78 10.92
CA GLY A 65 2.70 2.90 11.46
C GLY A 65 1.70 2.43 12.52
N SER A 66 1.27 3.38 13.36
CA SER A 66 0.45 3.10 14.54
C SER A 66 -1.01 2.83 14.24
N ASP A 67 -1.52 3.34 13.11
CA ASP A 67 -2.89 3.12 12.69
C ASP A 67 -3.07 3.24 11.16
N LEU A 68 -4.27 2.84 10.73
CA LEU A 68 -4.80 3.00 9.37
C LEU A 68 -6.33 3.14 9.43
N GLY A 69 -6.93 3.72 8.40
CA GLY A 69 -8.36 3.69 8.14
C GLY A 69 -8.70 2.61 7.11
N LEU A 70 -9.80 1.89 7.33
CA LEU A 70 -10.29 0.84 6.42
C LEU A 70 -11.77 1.03 6.11
N PHE A 71 -12.08 1.04 4.82
CA PHE A 71 -13.44 0.97 4.29
C PHE A 71 -13.72 -0.45 3.78
N ILE A 72 -14.89 -0.96 4.13
CA ILE A 72 -15.50 -2.17 3.57
C ILE A 72 -16.79 -1.72 2.89
N ASP A 73 -16.86 -1.80 1.57
CA ASP A 73 -17.96 -1.25 0.79
C ASP A 73 -18.69 -2.33 -0.03
N TYR A 74 -19.85 -2.78 0.47
CA TYR A 74 -20.78 -3.63 -0.28
C TYR A 74 -21.88 -2.83 -1.00
N GLY A 75 -21.79 -1.50 -0.98
CA GLY A 75 -22.80 -0.57 -1.46
C GLY A 75 -23.59 0.11 -0.33
N ASP A 76 -24.27 1.20 -0.71
CA ASP A 76 -25.04 2.05 0.19
C ASP A 76 -26.10 1.28 0.98
N GLY A 77 -26.10 1.47 2.30
CA GLY A 77 -27.09 0.89 3.21
C GLY A 77 -26.93 -0.61 3.49
N ASP A 78 -25.88 -1.25 2.95
CA ASP A 78 -25.57 -2.63 3.32
C ASP A 78 -25.06 -2.68 4.77
N TYR A 79 -25.61 -3.63 5.55
CA TYR A 79 -25.27 -3.79 6.97
C TYR A 79 -23.77 -4.06 7.21
N TYR A 80 -23.14 -4.76 6.27
CA TYR A 80 -21.73 -5.15 6.33
C TYR A 80 -20.81 -4.06 5.80
N SER A 81 -21.34 -3.02 5.16
CA SER A 81 -20.55 -1.83 4.82
C SER A 81 -20.12 -1.11 6.09
N LYS A 82 -18.87 -0.64 6.09
CA LYS A 82 -18.26 0.11 7.18
C LYS A 82 -17.35 1.18 6.60
N ASP A 83 -17.59 2.40 7.02
CA ASP A 83 -16.80 3.55 6.61
C ASP A 83 -15.70 3.81 7.63
N ASN A 84 -14.48 4.02 7.11
CA ASN A 84 -13.35 4.55 7.84
C ASN A 84 -13.09 3.94 9.23
N VAL A 85 -13.18 2.61 9.35
CA VAL A 85 -12.90 1.94 10.63
C VAL A 85 -11.43 2.11 10.96
N ARG A 86 -11.13 2.69 12.12
CA ARG A 86 -9.74 2.79 12.58
C ARG A 86 -9.22 1.42 13.01
N TRP A 87 -8.07 1.04 12.50
CA TRP A 87 -7.29 -0.10 12.97
C TRP A 87 -6.01 0.36 13.64
N VAL A 88 -5.72 -0.18 14.82
CA VAL A 88 -4.54 0.16 15.62
C VAL A 88 -3.54 -0.97 15.57
N ASN A 89 -2.28 -0.61 15.32
CA ASN A 89 -1.14 -1.52 15.32
C ASN A 89 -0.53 -1.63 16.71
N ASN A 90 -0.56 -2.82 17.27
CA ASN A 90 0.15 -3.17 18.50
C ASN A 90 1.22 -4.22 18.16
N ASN A 91 2.43 -3.75 17.84
CA ASN A 91 3.59 -4.59 17.52
C ASN A 91 3.31 -5.67 16.44
N GLY A 92 2.65 -5.28 15.35
CA GLY A 92 2.29 -6.16 14.23
C GLY A 92 0.92 -6.82 14.37
N THR A 93 0.23 -6.66 15.51
CA THR A 93 -1.16 -7.11 15.68
C THR A 93 -2.11 -5.94 15.43
N TRP A 94 -3.03 -6.10 14.47
CA TRP A 94 -4.01 -5.10 14.11
C TRP A 94 -5.36 -5.36 14.80
N THR A 95 -5.89 -4.35 15.49
CA THR A 95 -7.19 -4.41 16.16
C THR A 95 -8.08 -3.26 15.69
N PRO A 96 -9.32 -3.52 15.25
CA PRO A 96 -10.23 -2.46 14.85
C PRO A 96 -10.89 -1.81 16.08
N GLU A 97 -11.27 -0.53 15.96
CA GLU A 97 -12.03 0.17 17.00
C GLU A 97 -13.45 -0.35 17.18
N SER A 98 -14.01 -0.99 16.14
CA SER A 98 -15.32 -1.64 16.16
C SER A 98 -15.27 -2.97 15.40
N ARG A 99 -16.15 -3.92 15.75
CA ARG A 99 -16.17 -5.23 15.10
C ARG A 99 -16.62 -5.10 13.64
N VAL A 100 -15.81 -5.63 12.73
CA VAL A 100 -16.09 -5.67 11.28
C VAL A 100 -16.31 -7.12 10.84
N LEU A 101 -17.31 -7.35 10.00
CA LEU A 101 -17.71 -8.67 9.52
C LEU A 101 -17.70 -8.73 7.99
N TRP A 102 -17.30 -9.86 7.42
CA TRP A 102 -17.58 -10.20 6.03
C TRP A 102 -19.06 -10.51 5.86
N LYS A 103 -19.65 -10.09 4.73
CA LYS A 103 -21.04 -10.43 4.39
C LYS A 103 -21.20 -11.93 4.13
N ASN A 104 -20.26 -12.49 3.38
CA ASN A 104 -20.08 -13.91 3.13
C ASN A 104 -18.76 -14.12 2.36
N ALA A 105 -18.46 -15.37 2.01
CA ALA A 105 -17.22 -15.73 1.31
C ALA A 105 -17.11 -15.19 -0.12
N LYS A 106 -18.23 -14.99 -0.83
CA LYS A 106 -18.27 -14.85 -2.30
C LYS A 106 -18.70 -13.49 -2.80
N SER A 107 -19.38 -12.69 -1.98
CA SER A 107 -19.84 -11.36 -2.36
C SER A 107 -18.63 -10.46 -2.62
N PRO A 108 -18.49 -9.91 -3.84
CA PRO A 108 -17.47 -8.90 -4.12
C PRO A 108 -17.68 -7.67 -3.23
N VAL A 109 -16.60 -7.06 -2.80
CA VAL A 109 -16.61 -5.91 -1.90
C VAL A 109 -15.50 -4.93 -2.25
N GLY A 110 -15.78 -3.63 -2.15
CA GLY A 110 -14.78 -2.59 -2.22
C GLY A 110 -13.95 -2.57 -0.93
N ILE A 111 -12.64 -2.72 -1.06
CA ILE A 111 -11.71 -2.57 0.06
C ILE A 111 -10.82 -1.36 -0.23
N PHE A 112 -10.90 -0.36 0.63
CA PHE A 112 -10.09 0.85 0.50
C PHE A 112 -9.44 1.13 1.84
N ALA A 113 -8.13 1.28 1.84
CA ALA A 113 -7.39 1.55 3.07
C ALA A 113 -6.45 2.73 2.85
N TYR A 114 -6.19 3.47 3.91
CA TYR A 114 -5.20 4.54 3.90
C TYR A 114 -4.55 4.68 5.26
N ALA A 115 -3.40 5.34 5.30
CA ALA A 115 -2.73 5.66 6.55
C ALA A 115 -1.94 7.00 6.45
N PRO A 116 -1.78 7.73 7.58
CA PRO A 116 -2.36 7.47 8.91
C PRO A 116 -3.89 7.67 8.93
N HIS A 117 -4.57 7.14 9.94
CA HIS A 117 -6.02 7.30 10.07
C HIS A 117 -6.41 8.77 10.33
N ILE A 118 -7.46 9.25 9.63
CA ILE A 118 -8.01 10.60 9.78
C ILE A 118 -9.45 10.49 10.30
N ILE A 119 -9.72 11.15 11.43
CA ILE A 119 -11.06 11.20 12.02
C ILE A 119 -12.01 11.98 11.10
N GLY A 120 -13.18 11.41 10.82
CA GLY A 120 -14.24 12.04 10.02
C GLY A 120 -14.03 11.97 8.51
N ALA A 121 -13.02 11.24 8.02
CA ALA A 121 -12.85 10.95 6.61
C ALA A 121 -13.77 9.78 6.19
N ASP A 122 -15.09 9.97 6.25
CA ASP A 122 -16.07 8.88 6.08
C ASP A 122 -16.43 8.61 4.61
N ASP A 123 -15.83 9.35 3.67
CA ASP A 123 -15.97 9.16 2.22
C ASP A 123 -14.63 8.75 1.60
N HIS A 124 -14.52 7.48 1.22
CA HIS A 124 -13.35 6.92 0.56
C HIS A 124 -13.03 7.53 -0.81
N THR A 125 -13.96 8.27 -1.43
CA THR A 125 -13.72 9.03 -2.67
C THR A 125 -13.20 10.45 -2.41
N GLY A 126 -13.07 10.84 -1.15
CA GLY A 126 -12.75 12.19 -0.76
C GLY A 126 -11.93 12.35 0.50
N VAL A 127 -10.98 11.44 0.75
CA VAL A 127 -10.08 11.54 1.91
C VAL A 127 -9.14 12.73 1.74
N GLU A 128 -9.27 13.72 2.61
CA GLU A 128 -8.40 14.91 2.59
C GLU A 128 -7.20 14.72 3.52
N PHE A 129 -6.01 15.09 3.06
CA PHE A 129 -4.77 15.01 3.84
C PHE A 129 -3.98 16.32 3.74
N SER A 130 -3.59 16.85 4.90
CA SER A 130 -2.73 18.03 5.01
C SER A 130 -1.28 17.61 5.21
N ILE A 131 -0.39 18.14 4.38
CA ILE A 131 1.04 17.88 4.46
C ILE A 131 1.64 18.77 5.54
N PRO A 132 2.30 18.21 6.58
CA PRO A 132 2.95 19.01 7.61
C PRO A 132 4.04 19.92 7.02
N SER A 133 3.94 21.22 7.30
CA SER A 133 4.91 22.22 6.83
C SER A 133 6.26 22.11 7.53
N ASN A 134 6.28 21.74 8.82
CA ASN A 134 7.51 21.50 9.58
C ASN A 134 7.86 20.00 9.58
N GLN A 135 8.97 19.65 8.93
CA GLN A 135 9.47 18.27 8.82
C GLN A 135 10.85 18.08 9.46
N THR A 136 11.27 19.01 10.35
CA THR A 136 12.57 18.95 11.03
C THR A 136 12.74 17.70 11.90
N GLY A 137 11.65 17.17 12.45
CA GLY A 137 11.60 15.91 13.21
C GLY A 137 11.53 14.65 12.36
N GLY A 138 11.56 14.76 11.03
CA GLY A 138 11.39 13.67 10.07
C GLY A 138 10.19 13.86 9.15
N THR A 139 10.05 12.98 8.16
CA THR A 139 9.02 13.06 7.11
C THR A 139 7.88 12.04 7.28
N SER A 140 7.86 11.26 8.36
CA SER A 140 6.89 10.18 8.54
C SER A 140 5.45 10.68 8.69
N SER A 141 5.25 11.83 9.33
CA SER A 141 3.94 12.47 9.44
C SER A 141 3.40 13.01 8.12
N ALA A 142 4.27 13.15 7.11
CA ALA A 142 3.92 13.58 5.76
C ALA A 142 3.79 12.39 4.79
N ASP A 143 3.92 11.15 5.26
CA ASP A 143 3.89 9.96 4.42
C ASP A 143 2.46 9.39 4.33
N PHE A 144 1.69 9.89 3.36
CA PHE A 144 0.34 9.40 3.11
C PHE A 144 0.39 8.15 2.22
N LEU A 145 -0.29 7.11 2.68
CA LEU A 145 -0.31 5.78 2.10
C LEU A 145 -1.72 5.38 1.72
N TRP A 146 -1.88 4.60 0.65
CA TRP A 146 -3.18 4.05 0.26
C TRP A 146 -3.12 2.62 -0.30
N ASN A 147 -4.25 1.94 -0.27
CA ASN A 147 -4.49 0.69 -0.96
C ASN A 147 -5.94 0.66 -1.47
N SER A 148 -6.15 0.05 -2.63
CA SER A 148 -7.44 0.02 -3.31
C SER A 148 -7.63 -1.32 -3.99
N MET A 149 -8.64 -2.08 -3.55
CA MET A 149 -9.02 -3.39 -4.09
C MET A 149 -10.55 -3.39 -4.34
N PRO A 150 -11.02 -2.77 -5.43
CA PRO A 150 -12.44 -2.82 -5.79
C PRO A 150 -12.82 -4.24 -6.22
N GLY A 151 -13.93 -4.75 -5.69
CA GLY A 151 -14.45 -6.09 -6.05
C GLY A 151 -13.65 -7.25 -5.48
N PHE A 152 -12.96 -7.05 -4.35
CA PHE A 152 -12.29 -8.11 -3.61
C PHE A 152 -13.28 -9.22 -3.23
N VAL A 153 -12.88 -10.49 -3.39
CA VAL A 153 -13.69 -11.65 -3.00
C VAL A 153 -13.00 -12.37 -1.83
N PRO A 154 -13.61 -12.43 -0.64
CA PRO A 154 -12.95 -13.01 0.55
C PRO A 154 -12.44 -14.44 0.37
N ALA A 155 -13.23 -15.32 -0.27
CA ALA A 155 -12.85 -16.70 -0.52
C ALA A 155 -11.52 -16.83 -1.29
N ASP A 156 -11.28 -15.90 -2.21
CA ASP A 156 -10.15 -15.95 -3.14
C ASP A 156 -8.95 -15.15 -2.62
N GLY A 157 -9.21 -14.09 -1.85
CA GLY A 157 -8.19 -13.10 -1.49
C GLY A 157 -7.62 -13.21 -0.08
N LEU A 158 -8.26 -13.95 0.85
CA LEU A 158 -7.76 -14.05 2.22
C LEU A 158 -6.57 -15.03 2.34
N VAL A 159 -5.48 -14.55 2.93
CA VAL A 159 -4.30 -15.35 3.30
C VAL A 159 -4.37 -15.61 4.80
N ASP A 160 -4.33 -16.88 5.22
CA ASP A 160 -4.47 -17.27 6.62
C ASP A 160 -5.68 -16.62 7.35
N GLN A 161 -6.80 -16.49 6.61
CA GLN A 161 -8.05 -15.87 7.08
C GLN A 161 -7.95 -14.36 7.34
N LYS A 162 -6.94 -13.69 6.79
CA LYS A 162 -6.71 -12.25 6.89
C LYS A 162 -6.70 -11.58 5.53
N LEU A 163 -7.13 -10.33 5.51
CA LEU A 163 -7.01 -9.40 4.41
C LEU A 163 -5.60 -8.80 4.44
N ASN A 164 -4.80 -9.08 3.41
CA ASN A 164 -3.48 -8.49 3.26
C ASN A 164 -3.58 -7.13 2.57
N ILE A 165 -3.30 -6.06 3.30
CA ILE A 165 -3.26 -4.69 2.78
C ILE A 165 -1.81 -4.38 2.44
N THR A 166 -1.56 -4.03 1.18
CA THR A 166 -0.24 -3.55 0.73
C THR A 166 -0.36 -2.11 0.29
N PHE A 167 0.12 -1.21 1.11
CA PHE A 167 0.10 0.22 0.87
C PHE A 167 1.10 0.64 -0.20
N SER A 168 0.72 1.64 -0.99
CA SER A 168 1.62 2.41 -1.84
C SER A 168 1.70 3.85 -1.35
N HIS A 169 2.87 4.47 -1.51
CA HIS A 169 3.06 5.88 -1.24
C HIS A 169 2.28 6.75 -2.24
N VAL A 170 1.54 7.72 -1.74
CA VAL A 170 0.75 8.66 -2.56
C VAL A 170 1.58 9.90 -2.93
N LEU A 171 2.41 10.36 -2.00
CA LEU A 171 3.19 11.57 -2.13
C LEU A 171 4.62 11.30 -2.64
N VAL A 172 5.26 12.35 -3.15
CA VAL A 172 6.67 12.31 -3.54
C VAL A 172 7.54 12.86 -2.41
N LYS A 173 8.66 12.18 -2.15
CA LYS A 173 9.69 12.67 -1.23
C LYS A 173 10.79 13.38 -2.00
N LEU A 174 10.97 14.68 -1.75
CA LEU A 174 12.09 15.47 -2.28
C LEU A 174 13.14 15.70 -1.18
N LYS A 175 14.41 15.48 -1.50
CA LYS A 175 15.55 15.82 -0.62
C LYS A 175 16.46 16.80 -1.34
N VAL A 176 16.60 18.00 -0.80
CA VAL A 176 17.52 19.04 -1.30
C VAL A 176 18.74 19.08 -0.38
N ASN A 177 19.94 18.95 -0.96
CA ASN A 177 21.20 19.13 -0.24
C ASN A 177 21.91 20.34 -0.83
N LEU A 178 22.23 21.33 0.01
CA LEU A 178 23.02 22.50 -0.38
C LEU A 178 24.46 22.30 0.10
N THR A 179 25.42 22.59 -0.77
CA THR A 179 26.85 22.50 -0.44
C THR A 179 27.53 23.75 -0.94
N PHE A 180 28.24 24.44 -0.06
CA PHE A 180 29.02 25.61 -0.43
C PHE A 180 30.34 25.17 -1.07
N GLY A 181 30.64 25.74 -2.23
CA GLY A 181 31.99 25.68 -2.80
C GLY A 181 32.92 26.69 -2.11
N ASN A 182 34.14 26.82 -2.62
CA ASN A 182 35.18 27.70 -2.07
C ASN A 182 35.39 28.99 -2.87
N GLU A 183 34.52 29.28 -3.84
CA GLU A 183 34.64 30.39 -4.79
C GLU A 183 34.30 31.74 -4.16
N PHE A 184 33.52 31.75 -3.09
CA PHE A 184 33.20 32.95 -2.34
C PHE A 184 34.03 32.95 -1.05
N GLY A 185 35.02 33.84 -0.96
CA GLY A 185 36.05 33.85 0.08
C GLY A 185 35.59 34.16 1.52
N ASP A 186 34.30 34.40 1.74
CA ASP A 186 33.67 34.68 3.04
C ASP A 186 32.79 33.52 3.52
N SER A 187 32.41 33.54 4.81
CA SER A 187 31.42 32.60 5.36
C SER A 187 30.01 32.96 4.85
N HIS A 188 29.33 32.02 4.19
CA HIS A 188 27.96 32.18 3.70
C HIS A 188 26.99 31.35 4.53
N SER A 189 25.75 31.82 4.64
CA SER A 189 24.64 31.05 5.21
C SER A 189 23.45 31.05 4.26
N VAL A 190 22.70 29.94 4.29
CA VAL A 190 21.39 29.86 3.64
C VAL A 190 20.37 30.29 4.67
N LYS A 191 19.58 31.32 4.35
CA LYS A 191 18.52 31.80 5.24
C LYS A 191 17.27 30.94 5.12
N ASP A 192 16.75 30.80 3.89
CA ASP A 192 15.51 30.09 3.59
C ASP A 192 15.67 29.28 2.31
N VAL A 193 15.07 28.10 2.27
CA VAL A 193 14.91 27.29 1.05
C VAL A 193 13.41 27.14 0.83
N ILE A 194 12.93 27.68 -0.29
CA ILE A 194 11.50 27.77 -0.58
C ILE A 194 11.23 26.97 -1.86
N LEU A 195 10.29 26.03 -1.78
CA LEU A 195 9.80 25.28 -2.93
C LEU A 195 8.41 25.79 -3.32
N ASN A 196 8.31 26.33 -4.54
CA ASN A 196 7.08 26.93 -5.07
C ASN A 196 6.31 25.94 -5.95
N GLY A 197 5.01 26.19 -6.10
CA GLY A 197 4.13 25.38 -6.95
C GLY A 197 3.77 24.03 -6.33
N THR A 198 3.82 23.94 -5.01
CA THR A 198 3.45 22.74 -4.25
C THR A 198 2.09 22.89 -3.62
N SER A 199 1.38 21.77 -3.55
CA SER A 199 0.19 21.65 -2.73
C SER A 199 0.58 21.26 -1.31
N SER A 200 -0.04 21.92 -0.33
CA SER A 200 0.02 21.58 1.09
C SER A 200 -1.17 20.72 1.52
N LYS A 201 -2.19 20.55 0.66
CA LYS A 201 -3.39 19.77 0.96
C LYS A 201 -3.92 19.04 -0.27
N ILE A 202 -4.12 17.74 -0.12
CA ILE A 202 -4.64 16.89 -1.19
C ILE A 202 -6.01 16.32 -0.84
N LYS A 203 -6.78 15.97 -1.87
CA LYS A 203 -7.96 15.09 -1.79
C LYS A 203 -7.67 13.81 -2.56
N CYS A 204 -7.89 12.67 -1.92
CA CYS A 204 -7.70 11.36 -2.50
C CYS A 204 -9.04 10.68 -2.74
N ASP A 205 -9.23 10.18 -3.96
CA ASP A 205 -10.27 9.22 -4.28
C ASP A 205 -9.61 7.82 -4.29
N LEU A 206 -9.85 7.04 -3.24
CA LEU A 206 -9.25 5.71 -3.09
C LEU A 206 -9.83 4.71 -4.10
N ALA A 207 -11.08 4.89 -4.51
CA ALA A 207 -11.74 4.00 -5.47
C ALA A 207 -11.18 4.20 -6.88
N ASN A 208 -11.09 5.45 -7.33
CA ASN A 208 -10.57 5.80 -8.65
C ASN A 208 -9.04 5.96 -8.69
N ARG A 209 -8.38 5.91 -7.52
CA ARG A 209 -6.93 6.07 -7.36
C ARG A 209 -6.44 7.40 -7.94
N THR A 210 -7.15 8.47 -7.64
CA THR A 210 -6.80 9.81 -8.09
C THR A 210 -6.49 10.74 -6.93
N VAL A 211 -5.59 11.69 -7.17
CA VAL A 211 -5.21 12.74 -6.23
C VAL A 211 -5.51 14.09 -6.86
N ALA A 212 -6.20 14.96 -6.12
CA ALA A 212 -6.48 16.33 -6.51
C ALA A 212 -5.84 17.31 -5.53
N ASP A 213 -5.36 18.43 -6.06
CA ASP A 213 -4.90 19.57 -5.28
C ASP A 213 -6.11 20.36 -4.73
N LEU A 214 -6.09 20.66 -3.44
CA LEU A 214 -7.12 21.47 -2.78
C LEU A 214 -6.73 22.95 -2.62
N ASP A 215 -5.48 23.32 -2.86
CA ASP A 215 -4.96 24.68 -2.64
C ASP A 215 -5.23 25.63 -3.83
N GLN A 216 -6.40 25.51 -4.48
CA GLN A 216 -6.77 26.07 -5.81
C GLN A 216 -6.58 27.60 -6.07
N SER A 217 -5.89 28.36 -5.23
CA SER A 217 -5.51 29.75 -5.52
C SER A 217 -4.29 30.30 -4.75
N SER A 218 -3.57 29.50 -3.96
CA SER A 218 -2.36 29.94 -3.27
C SER A 218 -1.42 28.77 -3.05
N SER A 219 -0.45 28.60 -3.94
CA SER A 219 0.75 27.78 -3.70
C SER A 219 1.26 28.10 -2.30
N ASN A 220 1.08 27.18 -1.37
CA ASN A 220 1.70 27.30 -0.07
C ASN A 220 3.14 26.84 -0.27
N ASP A 221 4.02 27.82 -0.37
CA ASP A 221 5.44 27.55 -0.49
C ASP A 221 5.91 26.75 0.73
N ILE A 222 6.54 25.61 0.51
CA ILE A 222 7.08 24.80 1.59
C ILE A 222 8.44 25.37 1.97
N SER A 223 8.55 25.91 3.18
CA SER A 223 9.86 26.23 3.76
C SER A 223 10.56 24.94 4.14
N MET A 224 11.64 24.62 3.42
CA MET A 224 12.42 23.40 3.62
C MET A 224 13.51 23.56 4.69
N CYS A 225 13.73 24.77 5.20
CA CYS A 225 14.71 25.07 6.24
C CYS A 225 14.18 26.16 7.18
N ASN A 226 14.33 25.93 8.47
CA ASN A 226 14.40 27.01 9.46
C ASN A 226 15.70 26.72 10.25
N THR A 227 16.84 27.08 9.66
CA THR A 227 18.14 27.03 10.35
C THR A 227 18.30 28.21 11.27
#